data_AF-A0A1Q7RF95-F1
#
_entry.id   AF-A0A1Q7RF95-F1
#
_cell.length_a   1.000
_cell.length_b   1.000
_cell.length_c   1.000
_cell.angle_alpha   90.00
_cell.angle_beta   90.00
_cell.angle_gamma   90.00
#
_symmetry.space_group_name_H-M   'P 1'
#
loop_
_entity.id
_entity.type
_entity.pdbx_description
1 polymer ?
#
loop_
_entity_poly.entity_id
_entity_poly.type
_entity_poly.pdbx_seq_one_letter_code
_entity_poly.pdbx_strand_id
1 'polypeptide(L)' 'MMPRFHLEDFSMLEKAPTSAATLRSKLGEMLISSTSARVQIESVNPQTGEYRIVLHGTLDIEKTPFDRT' A
#
# COMPACT_ATOMS: atom_id res chain seq x y z
N MET A 1 13.40 8.10 -9.92
CA MET A 1 12.71 8.83 -8.84
C MET A 1 11.56 7.93 -8.41
N MET A 2 11.54 7.43 -7.17
CA MET A 2 10.45 6.57 -6.70
C MET A 2 9.22 7.45 -6.40
N PRO A 3 8.03 7.16 -6.94
CA PRO A 3 6.83 7.93 -6.64
C PRO A 3 6.53 7.85 -5.15
N ARG A 4 6.25 9.00 -4.53
CA ARG A 4 5.76 9.05 -3.14
C ARG A 4 4.30 8.62 -3.15
N PHE A 5 3.92 7.76 -2.21
CA PHE A 5 2.54 7.30 -2.09
C PHE A 5 1.74 8.27 -1.22
N HIS A 6 0.61 8.75 -1.73
CA HIS A 6 -0.25 9.74 -1.05
C HIS A 6 -1.53 9.10 -0.52
N LEU A 7 -2.23 9.80 0.38
CA LEU A 7 -3.50 9.31 0.95
C LEU A 7 -4.58 9.05 -0.12
N GLU A 8 -4.57 9.81 -1.22
CA GLU A 8 -5.52 9.68 -2.32
C GLU A 8 -5.36 8.37 -3.10
N ASP A 9 -4.13 7.83 -3.14
CA ASP A 9 -3.79 6.59 -3.82
C ASP A 9 -4.46 5.36 -3.17
N PHE A 10 -4.88 5.43 -1.90
CA PHE A 10 -5.63 4.35 -1.26
C PHE A 10 -6.94 4.05 -1.98
N SER A 11 -7.64 5.08 -2.46
CA SER A 11 -8.88 4.90 -3.20
C SER A 11 -8.66 4.16 -4.54
N MET A 12 -7.46 4.23 -5.11
CA MET A 12 -7.10 3.50 -6.32
C MET A 12 -6.83 2.03 -6.06
N LEU A 13 -6.36 1.66 -4.86
CA LEU A 13 -6.20 0.26 -4.46
C LEU A 13 -7.55 -0.46 -4.34
N GLU A 14 -8.59 0.26 -3.92
CA GLU A 14 -9.94 -0.30 -3.69
C GLU A 14 -10.79 -0.37 -4.97
N LYS A 15 -10.61 0.55 -5.91
CA LYS A 15 -11.57 0.78 -7.02
C LYS A 15 -11.33 -0.03 -8.29
N ALA A 16 -10.30 -0.86 -8.40
CA ALA A 16 -9.97 -1.51 -9.68
C ALA A 16 -9.59 -2.99 -9.54
N PRO A 17 -9.82 -3.83 -10.57
CA PRO A 17 -9.11 -5.09 -10.73
C PRO A 17 -7.65 -4.76 -11.07
N THR A 18 -6.90 -4.39 -10.05
CA THR A 18 -5.49 -4.06 -10.15
C THR A 18 -4.75 -5.34 -10.50
N SER A 19 -4.05 -5.37 -11.63
CA SER A 19 -3.19 -6.53 -11.94
C SER A 19 -2.22 -6.76 -10.77
N ALA A 20 -1.84 -8.01 -10.50
CA ALA A 20 -0.93 -8.31 -9.39
C ALA A 20 0.38 -7.51 -9.46
N ALA A 21 0.86 -7.23 -10.68
CA ALA A 21 2.03 -6.39 -10.92
C ALA A 21 1.81 -4.93 -10.49
N THR A 22 0.68 -4.34 -10.89
CA THR A 22 0.31 -2.96 -10.53
C THR A 22 0.08 -2.82 -9.02
N LEU A 23 -0.59 -3.79 -8.40
CA LEU A 23 -0.82 -3.83 -6.96
C LEU A 23 0.49 -3.93 -6.20
N ARG A 24 1.41 -4.80 -6.64
CA ARG A 24 2.76 -4.92 -6.06
C ARG A 24 3.52 -3.60 -6.10
N SER A 25 3.51 -2.91 -7.24
CA SER A 25 4.20 -1.61 -7.37
C SER A 25 3.63 -0.58 -6.40
N LYS A 26 2.30 -0.46 -6.33
CA LYS A 26 1.64 0.51 -5.44
C LYS A 26 1.82 0.19 -3.96
N LEU A 27 1.72 -1.07 -3.58
CA LEU A 27 2.04 -1.50 -2.21
C LEU A 27 3.51 -1.25 -1.87
N GLY A 28 4.42 -1.45 -2.82
CA GLY A 28 5.84 -1.13 -2.65
C GLY A 28 6.07 0.36 -2.39
N GLU A 29 5.45 1.23 -3.20
CA GLU A 29 5.48 2.70 -3.01
C GLU A 29 4.93 3.09 -1.63
N MET A 30 3.80 2.51 -1.22
CA MET A 30 3.17 2.75 0.08
C MET A 30 4.07 2.33 1.25
N LEU A 31 4.66 1.14 1.18
CA LEU A 31 5.55 0.62 2.23
C LEU A 31 6.81 1.47 2.39
N ILE A 32 7.41 1.92 1.27
CA ILE A 32 8.59 2.80 1.29
C ILE A 32 8.22 4.17 1.86
N SER A 33 7.01 4.66 1.56
CA SER A 33 6.50 5.95 2.04
C SER A 33 5.94 5.88 3.48
N SER A 34 6.06 4.74 4.17
CA SER A 34 5.53 4.53 5.52
C SER A 34 6.61 4.67 6.59
N THR A 35 6.30 5.36 7.68
CA THR A 35 7.14 5.40 8.89
C THR A 35 7.07 4.10 9.68
N SER A 36 5.93 3.41 9.61
CA SER A 36 5.74 2.08 10.19
C SER A 36 4.77 1.27 9.34
N ALA A 37 5.02 -0.04 9.26
CA ALA A 37 4.13 -1.00 8.62
C ALA A 37 4.22 -2.35 9.35
N ARG A 38 3.07 -3.00 9.54
CA ARG A 38 2.93 -4.32 10.14
C ARG A 38 1.92 -5.13 9.36
N VAL A 39 2.20 -6.41 9.19
CA VAL A 39 1.29 -7.35 8.52
C VAL A 39 0.78 -8.37 9.53
N GLN A 40 -0.49 -8.71 9.43
CA GLN A 40 -1.12 -9.81 10.13
C GLN A 40 -1.70 -10.78 9.11
N ILE A 41 -1.42 -12.08 9.29
CA ILE A 41 -2.02 -13.13 8.48
C ILE A 41 -3.34 -13.53 9.13
N GLU A 42 -4.46 -13.35 8.45
CA GLU A 42 -5.78 -13.76 8.95
C GLU A 42 -6.09 -15.20 8.57
N SER A 43 -5.80 -15.60 7.32
CA SER A 43 -5.99 -16.96 6.87
C SER A 43 -5.07 -17.31 5.70
N VAL A 44 -4.73 -18.60 5.60
CA VAL A 44 -4.05 -19.19 4.44
C VAL A 44 -4.69 -20.55 4.18
N ASN A 45 -5.16 -20.77 2.95
CA ASN A 45 -5.60 -22.07 2.48
C ASN A 45 -4.40 -22.80 1.85
N PRO A 46 -3.87 -23.87 2.47
CA PRO A 46 -2.68 -24.58 1.97
C PRO A 46 -2.94 -25.37 0.69
N GLN A 47 -4.20 -25.65 0.33
CA GLN A 47 -4.55 -26.41 -0.86
C GLN A 47 -4.69 -25.51 -2.10
N THR A 48 -5.25 -24.31 -1.93
CA THR A 48 -5.48 -23.37 -3.05
C THR A 48 -4.44 -22.25 -3.11
N GLY A 49 -3.71 -22.00 -2.01
CA GLY A 49 -2.82 -20.86 -1.86
C GLY A 49 -3.55 -19.53 -1.62
N GLU A 50 -4.87 -19.55 -1.47
CA GLU A 50 -5.64 -18.35 -1.13
C GLU A 50 -5.23 -17.85 0.26
N TYR A 51 -4.96 -16.56 0.37
CA TYR A 51 -4.58 -15.93 1.63
C TYR A 51 -5.40 -14.67 1.89
N ARG A 52 -5.62 -14.38 3.16
CA ARG A 52 -6.12 -13.09 3.63
C ARG A 52 -5.12 -12.52 4.62
N ILE A 53 -4.69 -11.30 4.33
CA ILE A 53 -3.77 -10.54 5.18
C ILE A 53 -4.35 -9.16 5.44
N VAL A 54 -3.96 -8.61 6.57
CA VAL A 54 -4.28 -7.25 6.97
C VAL A 54 -2.96 -6.49 7.10
N LEU A 55 -2.85 -5.35 6.41
CA LEU A 55 -1.67 -4.50 6.43
C LEU A 55 -2.01 -3.19 7.13
N HIS A 56 -1.33 -2.92 8.25
CA HIS A 56 -1.51 -1.71 9.05
C HIS A 56 -0.23 -0.89 9.02
N GLY A 57 -0.32 0.40 8.69
CA GLY A 57 0.85 1.27 8.66
C GLY A 57 0.50 2.73 8.89
N THR A 58 1.53 3.55 9.01
CA THR A 58 1.43 5.01 9.11
C THR A 58 2.27 5.62 8.00
N LEU A 59 1.65 6.36 7.08
CA LEU A 59 2.36 7.07 6.02
C LEU A 59 3.17 8.23 6.61
N ASP A 60 4.32 8.50 6.00
CA ASP A 60 5.07 9.72 6.22
C ASP A 60 4.44 10.86 5.41
N ILE A 61 3.59 11.64 6.08
CA ILE A 61 2.89 12.80 5.53
C ILE A 61 3.69 14.10 5.78
N GLU A 62 5.03 14.04 5.87
CA GLU A 62 5.83 15.28 5.89
C GLU A 62 5.44 16.16 4.69
N LYS A 63 4.73 17.25 5.00
CA LYS A 63 4.34 18.28 4.04
C LYS A 63 5.63 18.89 3.50
N THR A 64 5.96 18.58 2.26
CA THR A 64 7.02 19.31 1.60
C THR A 64 6.53 20.74 1.35
N PRO A 65 7.39 21.77 1.37
CA PRO A 65 7.00 23.15 1.08
C PRO A 65 6.27 23.35 -0.26
N PHE A 66 6.36 22.37 -1.16
CA PHE A 66 5.70 22.34 -2.46
C PHE A 66 4.23 21.93 -2.43
N ASP A 67 3.71 21.39 -1.32
CA ASP A 67 2.27 21.10 -1.12
C ASP A 67 1.44 22.35 -0.77
N ARG A 68 2.06 23.55 -0.77
CA ARG A 68 1.38 24.85 -0.65
C ARG A 68 1.42 25.60 -1.99
N THR A 69 0.68 25.13 -2.98
CA THR A 69 0.24 26.00 -4.10
C THR A 69 -1.07 25.55 -4.66
#